data_AF-A0A414M0S6-F1
#
_entry.id   AF-A0A414M0S6-F1
#
_cell.length_a   1.000
_cell.length_b   1.000
_cell.length_c   1.000
_cell.angle_alpha   90.00
_cell.angle_beta   90.00
_cell.angle_gamma   90.00
#
_symmetry.space_group_name_H-M   'P 1'
#
loop_
_entity.id
_entity.type
_entity.pdbx_description
1 polymer ?
#
loop_
_entity_poly.entity_id
_entity_poly.type
_entity_poly.pdbx_seq_one_letter_code
_entity_poly.pdbx_strand_id
1 'polypeptide(L)'
;MGRAERRRLEREKSKQKTATYNLTKEQLDKLVEDQIKDRLKVIKKQAMEDAITTAMTLLLVLPMEVLMDHYWKKTYAKKIPEFTELVLQYYERWQNGELDMDEMKEDLWEYGGVRLEEREAE
;
A
#
# COMPACT_ATOMS: atom_id res chain seq x y z
N MET A 1 41.38 -37.29 -23.35
CA MET A 1 39.96 -37.59 -23.08
C MET A 1 39.27 -38.08 -24.33
N GLY A 2 38.80 -39.33 -24.30
CA GLY A 2 38.07 -39.95 -25.41
C GLY A 2 36.65 -39.39 -25.58
N ARG A 3 36.05 -39.53 -26.76
CA ARG A 3 34.68 -39.05 -27.07
C ARG A 3 33.62 -39.61 -26.11
N ALA A 4 33.83 -40.84 -25.61
CA ALA A 4 32.96 -41.49 -24.64
C ALA A 4 33.03 -40.84 -23.24
N GLU A 5 34.22 -40.43 -22.80
CA GLU A 5 34.41 -39.75 -21.51
C GLU A 5 33.75 -38.37 -21.49
N ARG A 6 33.83 -37.61 -22.60
CA ARG A 6 33.14 -36.30 -22.70
C ARG A 6 31.62 -36.43 -22.56
N ARG A 7 31.02 -37.44 -23.21
CA ARG A 7 29.57 -37.67 -23.09
C ARG A 7 29.15 -38.10 -21.70
N ARG A 8 29.99 -38.84 -20.97
CA ARG A 8 29.74 -39.20 -19.57
C ARG A 8 29.76 -37.95 -18.68
N LEU A 9 30.79 -37.13 -18.82
CA LEU A 9 30.94 -35.87 -18.09
C LEU A 9 29.80 -34.88 -18.40
N GLU A 10 29.34 -34.81 -19.64
CA GLU A 10 28.19 -33.96 -20.02
C GLU A 10 26.88 -34.45 -19.41
N ARG A 11 26.65 -35.77 -19.34
CA ARG A 11 25.47 -36.37 -18.69
C ARG A 11 25.52 -36.21 -17.17
N GLU A 12 26.69 -36.32 -16.56
CA GLU A 12 26.86 -36.09 -15.13
C GLU A 12 26.70 -34.61 -14.79
N LYS A 13 27.25 -33.71 -15.61
CA LYS A 13 27.02 -32.26 -15.50
C LYS A 13 25.57 -31.86 -15.72
N SER A 14 24.84 -32.50 -16.63
CA SER A 14 23.41 -32.21 -16.83
C SER A 14 22.54 -32.73 -15.68
N LYS A 15 22.87 -33.89 -15.12
CA LYS A 15 22.24 -34.43 -13.89
C LYS A 15 22.55 -33.60 -12.65
N GLN A 16 23.77 -33.08 -12.51
CA GLN A 16 24.15 -32.20 -11.41
C GLN A 16 23.44 -30.84 -11.44
N LYS A 17 23.03 -30.36 -12.62
CA LYS A 17 22.36 -29.06 -12.78
C LYS A 17 20.89 -29.05 -12.34
N THR A 18 20.28 -30.21 -12.13
CA THR A 18 18.87 -30.32 -11.72
C THR A 18 18.77 -31.29 -10.55
N ALA A 19 18.93 -30.76 -9.34
CA ALA A 19 18.64 -31.52 -8.12
C ALA A 19 17.17 -32.01 -8.19
N THR A 20 17.01 -33.31 -8.38
CA THR A 20 15.68 -33.94 -8.46
C THR A 20 15.27 -34.31 -7.04
N TYR A 21 14.29 -33.60 -6.51
CA TYR A 21 13.74 -33.86 -5.18
C TYR A 21 12.51 -34.76 -5.30
N ASN A 22 12.45 -35.83 -4.50
CA ASN A 22 11.26 -36.66 -4.38
C ASN A 22 10.35 -36.06 -3.32
N LEU A 23 9.31 -35.34 -3.75
CA LEU A 23 8.30 -34.75 -2.89
C LEU A 23 6.99 -35.55 -3.03
N THR A 24 6.29 -35.72 -1.92
CA THR A 24 4.90 -36.23 -1.96
C THR A 24 3.98 -35.13 -2.49
N LYS A 25 2.84 -35.53 -3.08
CA LYS A 25 1.86 -34.58 -3.63
C LYS A 25 1.38 -33.58 -2.57
N GLU A 26 1.13 -34.06 -1.35
CA GLU A 26 0.72 -33.22 -0.22
C GLU A 26 1.78 -32.20 0.20
N GLN A 27 3.07 -32.57 0.15
CA GLN A 27 4.16 -31.62 0.41
C GLN A 27 4.28 -30.57 -0.69
N LEU A 28 4.06 -30.96 -1.95
CA LEU A 28 4.05 -30.01 -3.07
C LEU A 28 2.88 -29.04 -2.95
N ASP A 29 1.67 -29.54 -2.66
CA ASP A 29 0.46 -28.73 -2.54
C ASP A 29 0.61 -27.70 -1.40
N LYS A 30 1.15 -28.11 -0.24
CA LYS A 30 1.46 -27.20 0.88
C LYS A 30 2.46 -26.12 0.51
N LEU A 31 3.56 -26.48 -0.17
CA LEU A 31 4.57 -25.50 -0.59
C LEU A 31 3.99 -24.46 -1.57
N VAL A 32 3.14 -24.90 -2.49
CA VAL A 32 2.45 -24.02 -3.43
C VAL A 32 1.46 -23.11 -2.69
N GLU A 33 0.67 -23.66 -1.77
CA GLU A 33 -0.29 -22.89 -0.97
C GLU A 33 0.40 -21.83 -0.10
N ASP A 34 1.48 -22.19 0.60
CA ASP A 34 2.27 -21.26 1.42
C ASP A 34 2.86 -20.14 0.56
N GLN A 35 3.42 -20.47 -0.60
CA GLN A 35 3.98 -19.49 -1.53
C GLN A 35 2.90 -18.54 -2.08
N ILE A 36 1.72 -19.06 -2.42
CA ILE A 36 0.58 -18.25 -2.89
C ILE A 36 0.09 -17.34 -1.76
N LYS A 37 -0.02 -17.86 -0.54
CA LYS A 37 -0.46 -17.11 0.64
C LYS A 37 0.47 -15.94 0.94
N ASP A 38 1.78 -16.15 0.89
CA ASP A 38 2.75 -15.08 1.14
C ASP A 38 2.76 -14.04 0.03
N ARG A 39 2.64 -14.46 -1.24
CA ARG A 39 2.45 -13.52 -2.36
C ARG A 39 1.17 -12.71 -2.23
N LEU A 40 0.06 -13.35 -1.85
CA LEU A 40 -1.22 -12.67 -1.61
C LEU A 40 -1.11 -11.63 -0.50
N LYS A 41 -0.40 -11.94 0.60
CA LYS A 41 -0.16 -10.96 1.67
C LYS A 41 0.59 -9.73 1.15
N VAL A 42 1.64 -9.95 0.36
CA VAL A 42 2.43 -8.84 -0.22
C VAL A 42 1.58 -8.00 -1.16
N ILE A 43 0.82 -8.63 -2.06
CA ILE A 43 -0.05 -7.92 -3.01
C ILE A 43 -1.12 -7.11 -2.27
N LYS A 44 -1.77 -7.69 -1.26
CA LYS A 44 -2.78 -6.99 -0.46
C LYS A 44 -2.19 -5.81 0.31
N LYS A 45 -1.00 -5.98 0.89
CA LYS A 45 -0.30 -4.90 1.59
C LYS A 45 0.04 -3.76 0.64
N GLN A 46 0.60 -4.07 -0.53
CA GLN A 46 0.92 -3.06 -1.54
C GLN A 46 -0.34 -2.31 -2.00
N ALA A 47 -1.42 -3.04 -2.32
CA ALA A 47 -2.67 -2.42 -2.74
C ALA A 47 -3.26 -1.51 -1.66
N MET A 48 -3.15 -1.89 -0.38
CA MET A 48 -3.57 -1.07 0.74
C MET A 48 -2.71 0.19 0.89
N GLU A 49 -1.37 0.05 0.82
CA GLU A 49 -0.44 1.19 0.88
C GLU A 49 -0.67 2.18 -0.27
N ASP A 50 -0.89 1.67 -1.48
CA ASP A 50 -1.20 2.49 -2.66
C ASP A 50 -2.54 3.22 -2.49
N ALA A 51 -3.56 2.54 -1.95
CA ALA A 51 -4.87 3.14 -1.68
C ALA A 51 -4.79 4.23 -0.60
N ILE A 52 -4.05 3.98 0.49
CA ILE A 52 -3.82 4.97 1.56
C ILE A 52 -3.08 6.19 1.00
N THR A 53 -2.01 5.97 0.23
CA THR A 53 -1.24 7.05 -0.39
C THR A 53 -2.11 7.90 -1.32
N THR A 54 -2.94 7.24 -2.12
CA THR A 54 -3.90 7.92 -3.01
C THR A 54 -4.91 8.74 -2.21
N ALA A 55 -5.49 8.16 -1.16
CA ALA A 55 -6.45 8.85 -0.30
C ALA A 55 -5.82 10.08 0.38
N MET A 56 -4.63 9.93 0.97
CA MET A 56 -3.89 11.05 1.58
C MET A 56 -3.59 12.16 0.57
N THR A 57 -3.19 11.79 -0.65
CA THR A 57 -2.91 12.76 -1.72
C THR A 57 -4.17 13.54 -2.08
N LEU A 58 -5.30 12.85 -2.28
CA LEU A 58 -6.58 13.49 -2.61
C LEU A 58 -7.08 14.41 -1.49
N LEU A 59 -6.93 14.00 -0.23
CA LEU A 59 -7.31 14.78 0.95
C LEU A 59 -6.52 16.09 1.09
N LEU A 60 -5.31 16.17 0.54
CA LEU A 60 -4.50 17.39 0.54
C LEU A 60 -4.71 18.22 -0.73
N VAL A 61 -4.65 17.59 -1.90
CA VAL A 61 -4.67 18.30 -3.19
C VAL A 61 -6.03 18.94 -3.47
N LEU A 62 -7.14 18.24 -3.23
CA LEU A 62 -8.47 18.77 -3.54
C LEU A 62 -8.81 20.02 -2.70
N PRO A 63 -8.63 20.04 -1.37
CA PRO A 63 -8.86 21.25 -0.59
C PRO A 63 -7.91 22.39 -0.96
N MET A 64 -6.65 22.10 -1.30
CA MET A 64 -5.70 23.12 -1.76
C MET A 64 -6.21 23.83 -3.03
N GLU A 65 -6.68 23.09 -4.03
CA GLU A 65 -7.27 23.66 -5.26
C GLU A 65 -8.47 24.54 -4.92
N VAL A 66 -9.39 24.06 -4.07
CA VAL A 66 -10.56 24.85 -3.63
C VAL A 66 -10.13 26.13 -2.92
N LEU A 67 -9.12 26.06 -2.05
CA LEU A 67 -8.57 27.22 -1.35
C LEU A 67 -7.94 28.22 -2.32
N MET A 68 -7.21 27.75 -3.33
CA MET A 68 -6.62 28.60 -4.36
C MET A 68 -7.69 29.29 -5.21
N ASP A 69 -8.67 28.53 -5.68
CA ASP A 69 -9.66 29.00 -6.65
C ASP A 69 -10.77 29.85 -6.04
N HIS A 70 -11.13 29.63 -4.78
CA HIS A 70 -12.27 30.32 -4.17
C HIS A 70 -11.90 31.30 -3.07
N TYR A 71 -10.86 31.01 -2.27
CA TYR A 71 -10.58 31.77 -1.05
C TYR A 71 -9.32 32.65 -1.15
N TRP A 72 -8.22 32.12 -1.67
CA TRP A 72 -6.88 32.73 -1.63
C TRP A 72 -6.31 33.08 -3.01
N LYS A 73 -7.17 33.43 -3.98
CA LYS A 73 -6.84 33.74 -5.38
C LYS A 73 -5.55 34.54 -5.64
N LYS A 74 -5.18 35.47 -4.74
CA LYS A 74 -3.98 36.33 -4.88
C LYS A 74 -2.89 36.08 -3.84
N THR A 75 -3.17 35.29 -2.81
CA THR A 75 -2.27 35.11 -1.66
C THR A 75 -1.92 33.64 -1.39
N TYR A 76 -2.41 32.72 -2.23
CA TYR A 76 -2.19 31.30 -2.07
C TYR A 76 -0.71 30.93 -1.97
N ALA A 77 0.17 31.58 -2.73
CA ALA A 77 1.61 31.32 -2.70
C ALA A 77 2.25 31.50 -1.31
N LYS A 78 1.63 32.30 -0.43
CA LYS A 78 2.06 32.48 0.97
C LYS A 78 1.26 31.65 1.95
N LYS A 79 -0.05 31.47 1.72
CA LYS A 79 -0.97 30.82 2.66
C LYS A 79 -1.04 29.31 2.54
N ILE A 80 -0.83 28.76 1.34
CA ILE A 80 -0.86 27.31 1.11
C ILE A 80 0.22 26.58 1.91
N PRO A 81 1.49 27.05 1.98
CA PRO A 81 2.49 26.39 2.82
C PRO A 81 2.10 26.32 4.30
N GLU A 82 1.55 27.42 4.85
CA GLU A 82 1.07 27.46 6.24
C GLU A 82 -0.12 26.52 6.46
N PHE A 83 -1.06 26.48 5.52
CA PHE A 83 -2.18 25.53 5.56
C PHE A 83 -1.69 24.07 5.54
N THR A 84 -0.78 23.73 4.62
CA THR A 84 -0.25 22.37 4.51
C THR A 84 0.45 21.93 5.80
N GLU A 85 1.24 22.82 6.41
CA GLU A 85 1.89 22.57 7.70
C GLU A 85 0.88 22.30 8.82
N LEU A 86 -0.19 23.11 8.91
CA LEU A 86 -1.25 22.89 9.90
C LEU A 86 -1.96 21.55 9.71
N VAL A 87 -2.24 21.16 8.46
CA VAL A 87 -2.85 19.85 8.17
C VAL A 87 -1.95 18.71 8.63
N LEU A 88 -0.64 18.78 8.38
CA LEU A 88 0.32 17.77 8.84
C LEU A 88 0.39 17.70 10.36
N GLN A 89 0.38 18.84 11.05
CA GLN A 89 0.35 18.87 12.52
C GLN A 89 -0.91 18.22 13.09
N TYR A 90 -2.07 18.42 12.47
CA TYR A 90 -3.30 17.74 12.89
C TYR A 90 -3.22 16.22 12.66
N TYR A 91 -2.60 15.77 11.57
CA TYR A 91 -2.34 14.34 11.36
C TYR A 91 -1.42 13.77 12.44
N GLU A 92 -0.34 14.45 12.80
CA GLU A 92 0.56 14.00 13.88
C GLU A 92 -0.15 13.94 15.23
N ARG A 93 -0.94 14.97 15.57
CA ARG A 93 -1.71 15.00 16.82
C ARG A 93 -2.74 13.87 16.89
N TRP A 94 -3.41 13.58 15.78
CA TRP A 94 -4.30 12.42 15.69
C TRP A 94 -3.54 11.10 15.86
N GLN A 95 -2.39 10.93 15.20
CA GLN A 95 -1.54 9.74 15.35
C GLN A 95 -1.04 9.55 16.79
N ASN A 96 -0.78 10.65 17.50
CA ASN A 96 -0.38 10.66 18.91
C ASN A 96 -1.57 10.45 19.87
N GLY A 97 -2.80 10.36 19.36
CA GLY A 97 -4.02 10.19 20.15
C GLY A 97 -4.49 11.46 20.86
N GLU A 98 -3.98 12.63 20.49
CA GLU A 98 -4.38 13.92 21.05
C GLU A 98 -5.66 14.49 20.42
N LEU A 99 -6.07 13.95 19.27
CA LEU A 99 -7.29 14.32 18.56
C LEU A 99 -8.18 13.09 18.39
N ASP A 100 -9.45 13.25 18.71
CA ASP A 100 -10.47 12.23 18.49
C ASP A 100 -11.10 12.38 17.10
N MET A 101 -11.07 11.30 16.33
CA MET A 101 -11.63 11.27 14.98
C MET A 101 -13.16 11.29 14.99
N ASP A 102 -13.78 10.76 16.03
CA ASP A 102 -15.25 10.71 16.09
C ASP A 102 -15.83 12.09 16.39
N GLU A 103 -15.20 12.88 17.27
CA GLU A 103 -15.52 14.30 17.47
C GLU A 103 -15.38 15.09 16.16
N MET A 104 -14.29 14.88 15.40
CA MET A 104 -14.09 15.57 14.11
C MET A 104 -15.13 15.19 13.04
N LYS A 105 -15.69 13.96 13.08
CA LYS A 105 -16.79 13.55 12.21
C LYS A 105 -18.10 14.24 12.60
N GLU A 106 -18.34 14.44 13.89
CA GLU A 106 -19.50 15.21 14.36
C GLU A 106 -19.42 16.66 13.89
N ASP A 107 -18.25 17.30 14.03
CA ASP A 107 -18.01 18.64 13.50
C ASP A 107 -18.22 18.72 11.98
N LEU A 108 -17.76 17.72 11.23
CA LEU A 108 -17.96 17.64 9.78
C LEU A 108 -19.45 17.54 9.42
N TRP A 109 -20.24 16.86 10.23
CA TRP A 109 -21.68 16.79 10.05
C TRP A 109 -22.36 18.11 10.41
N GLU A 110 -22.05 18.69 11.57
CA GLU A 110 -22.68 19.90 12.07
C GLU A 110 -22.38 21.12 11.20
N TYR A 111 -21.10 21.32 10.84
CA TYR A 111 -20.65 22.50 10.09
C TYR A 111 -20.49 22.23 8.60
N GLY A 112 -20.11 21.02 8.21
CA GLY A 112 -19.92 20.63 6.81
C GLY A 112 -21.19 20.09 6.14
N GLY A 113 -22.17 19.61 6.92
CA GLY A 113 -23.41 19.00 6.40
C GLY A 113 -23.18 17.68 5.68
N VAL A 114 -22.00 17.06 5.85
CA VAL A 114 -21.60 15.81 5.17
C VAL A 114 -21.37 14.73 6.22
N ARG A 115 -21.99 13.56 6.00
CA ARG A 115 -21.82 12.39 6.85
C ARG A 115 -20.98 11.33 6.12
N LEU A 116 -19.91 10.88 6.76
CA LEU A 116 -19.10 9.77 6.27
C LEU A 116 -19.63 8.48 6.92
N GLU A 117 -20.25 7.62 6.12
CA GLU A 117 -20.70 6.30 6.55
C GLU A 117 -19.73 5.24 6.02
N GLU A 118 -19.27 4.36 6.91
CA GLU A 118 -18.56 3.15 6.49
C GLU A 118 -19.58 2.25 5.77
N ARG A 119 -19.48 2.14 4.45
CA ARG A 119 -20.18 1.05 3.76
C ARG A 119 -19.48 -0.24 4.15
N GLU A 120 -20.17 -1.10 4.90
CA GLU A 120 -19.79 -2.51 4.99
C GLU A 120 -19.68 -3.05 3.57
N ALA A 121 -18.48 -3.48 3.18
CA ALA A 121 -18.27 -4.13 1.91
C ALA A 121 -18.95 -5.50 1.97
N GLU A 122 -20.11 -5.61 1.31
CA GLU A 122 -20.85 -6.87 1.11
C GLU A 122 -20.06 -7.85 0.22
#